data_AF-A0A1W1V891-F1
#
_entry.id   AF-A0A1W1V891-F1
#
_cell.length_a   1.000
_cell.length_b   1.000
_cell.length_c   1.000
_cell.angle_alpha   90.00
_cell.angle_beta   90.00
_cell.angle_gamma   90.00
#
_symmetry.space_group_name_H-M   'P 1'
#
loop_
_entity.id
_entity.type
_entity.pdbx_description
1 polymer ?
#
loop_
_entity_poly.entity_id
_entity_poly.type
_entity_poly.pdbx_seq_one_letter_code
_entity_poly.pdbx_strand_id
1 'polypeptide(L)'
;MNTEQIFNTALKIVGLSEAPPDSGVIVPGNNIKRIAFGVDIDVAELMLAKDLGFDCVITHHPQSSNKIDLYKVMDNQIDRMVKAGVPINKAEKALAKRKGQVDRSTHVTNFDRVKKAAELLGMPFIGIHSPADLMVEDYLQNYFDKNLKDPKSKISDVIDLLNKIPEYKNSYAGPVVRVGSNDSYAGKVFVTMAGGTSGGQDVYKAYFEAGIGTLVVMHVPDDVIEAVTAQNIGNVLVAGHMASDSLGINLVIKGLEKKGLEIVRMAGVIEPC
;
A
#
# COMPACT_ATOMS: atom_id res chain seq x y z
N MET A 1 18.58 -1.31 -18.33
CA MET A 1 18.74 -0.29 -17.27
C MET A 1 19.52 -0.89 -16.10
N ASN A 2 19.96 -0.10 -15.13
CA ASN A 2 20.42 -0.61 -13.83
C ASN A 2 19.35 -0.42 -12.74
N THR A 3 19.53 -1.05 -11.57
CA THR A 3 18.54 -1.01 -10.47
C THR A 3 18.23 0.41 -10.01
N GLU A 4 19.25 1.27 -9.90
CA GLU A 4 19.09 2.68 -9.51
C GLU A 4 18.25 3.46 -10.51
N GLN A 5 18.48 3.28 -11.81
CA GLN A 5 17.69 3.93 -12.86
C GLN A 5 16.24 3.47 -12.84
N ILE A 6 16.00 2.19 -12.57
CA ILE A 6 14.64 1.62 -12.47
C ILE A 6 13.93 2.23 -11.26
N PHE A 7 14.56 2.20 -10.08
CA PHE A 7 13.98 2.74 -8.85
C PHE A 7 13.70 4.25 -8.96
N ASN A 8 14.66 5.03 -9.45
CA ASN A 8 14.47 6.46 -9.67
C ASN A 8 13.39 6.76 -10.72
N THR A 9 13.21 5.89 -11.70
CA THR A 9 12.09 6.02 -12.65
C THR A 9 10.76 5.77 -11.95
N ALA A 10 10.66 4.78 -11.07
CA ALA A 10 9.46 4.53 -10.28
C ALA A 10 9.11 5.74 -9.40
N LEU A 11 10.08 6.33 -8.69
CA LEU A 11 9.85 7.55 -7.90
C LEU A 11 9.31 8.70 -8.76
N LYS A 12 9.87 8.92 -9.95
CA LYS A 12 9.40 9.95 -10.90
C LYS A 12 7.99 9.69 -11.43
N ILE A 13 7.60 8.43 -11.63
CA ILE A 13 6.25 8.05 -12.06
C ILE A 13 5.22 8.46 -11.00
N VAL A 14 5.57 8.32 -9.72
CA VAL A 14 4.72 8.67 -8.57
C VAL A 14 4.82 10.17 -8.21
N GLY A 15 5.79 10.89 -8.78
CA GLY A 15 6.02 12.31 -8.49
C GLY A 15 6.78 12.56 -7.18
N LEU A 16 7.53 11.57 -6.68
CA LEU A 16 8.35 11.70 -5.48
C LEU A 16 9.76 12.21 -5.83
N SER A 17 10.24 13.17 -5.04
CA SER A 17 11.61 13.69 -5.11
C SER A 17 12.61 12.89 -4.28
N GLU A 18 12.13 12.18 -3.25
CA GLU A 18 12.93 11.41 -2.31
C GLU A 18 12.36 10.00 -2.13
N ALA A 19 13.23 9.04 -1.84
CA ALA A 19 12.85 7.67 -1.59
C ALA A 19 12.21 7.52 -0.19
N PRO A 20 11.00 6.96 -0.08
CA PRO A 20 10.46 6.58 1.22
C PRO A 20 11.35 5.52 1.90
N PRO A 21 11.51 5.55 3.24
CA PRO A 21 12.38 4.60 3.95
C PRO A 21 12.08 3.11 3.70
N ASP A 22 10.83 2.77 3.36
CA ASP A 22 10.40 1.40 3.08
C ASP A 22 10.65 0.91 1.64
N SER A 23 11.33 1.71 0.82
CA SER A 23 11.54 1.44 -0.61
C SER A 23 12.99 1.73 -1.01
N GLY A 24 13.54 0.96 -1.94
CA GLY A 24 14.92 1.14 -2.37
C GLY A 24 15.53 -0.04 -3.13
N VAL A 25 16.76 0.15 -3.60
CA VAL A 25 17.57 -0.94 -4.15
C VAL A 25 18.11 -1.79 -3.01
N ILE A 26 17.77 -3.09 -3.01
CA ILE A 26 18.20 -4.04 -1.99
C ILE A 26 19.50 -4.74 -2.42
N VAL A 27 19.57 -5.18 -3.68
CA VAL A 27 20.76 -5.76 -4.32
C VAL A 27 20.96 -5.07 -5.67
N PRO A 28 22.10 -4.40 -5.91
CA PRO A 28 22.35 -3.66 -7.14
C PRO A 28 22.58 -4.59 -8.33
N GLY A 29 22.25 -4.11 -9.53
CA GLY A 29 22.42 -4.86 -10.77
C GLY A 29 22.40 -3.99 -12.02
N ASN A 30 22.94 -4.51 -13.11
CA ASN A 30 23.08 -3.83 -14.40
C ASN A 30 22.48 -4.66 -15.54
N ASN A 31 22.31 -4.05 -16.71
CA ASN A 31 21.81 -4.70 -17.94
C ASN A 31 20.42 -5.34 -17.83
N ILE A 32 19.58 -4.81 -16.94
CA ILE A 32 18.23 -5.31 -16.68
C ILE A 32 17.28 -4.94 -17.82
N LYS A 33 16.55 -5.93 -18.33
CA LYS A 33 15.48 -5.79 -19.33
C LYS A 33 14.20 -6.50 -18.91
N ARG A 34 14.31 -7.69 -18.30
CA ARG A 34 13.18 -8.55 -17.93
C ARG A 34 13.08 -8.70 -16.42
N ILE A 35 11.95 -8.30 -15.86
CA ILE A 35 11.74 -8.15 -14.41
C ILE A 35 10.56 -9.02 -13.95
N ALA A 36 10.72 -9.66 -12.80
CA ALA A 36 9.60 -10.24 -12.06
C ALA A 36 9.15 -9.26 -10.96
N PHE A 37 7.87 -8.89 -10.89
CA PHE A 37 7.33 -8.02 -9.85
C PHE A 37 6.22 -8.76 -9.10
N GLY A 38 6.41 -8.99 -7.80
CA GLY A 38 5.43 -9.60 -6.91
C GLY A 38 5.10 -8.78 -5.67
N VAL A 39 4.02 -9.16 -4.97
CA VAL A 39 3.65 -8.54 -3.69
C VAL A 39 4.58 -9.02 -2.59
N ASP A 40 4.62 -10.35 -2.39
CA ASP A 40 5.47 -11.03 -1.44
C ASP A 40 6.57 -11.81 -2.17
N ILE A 41 7.82 -11.42 -1.95
CA ILE A 41 8.99 -12.14 -2.47
C ILE A 41 9.81 -12.66 -1.28
N ASP A 42 9.93 -13.97 -1.14
CA ASP A 42 10.88 -14.65 -0.25
C ASP A 42 11.89 -15.45 -1.10
N VAL A 43 12.72 -16.27 -0.46
CA VAL A 43 13.78 -17.06 -1.10
C VAL A 43 13.24 -17.95 -2.23
N ALA A 44 12.04 -18.51 -2.09
CA ALA A 44 11.45 -19.40 -3.11
C ALA A 44 11.15 -18.63 -4.40
N GLU A 45 10.57 -17.43 -4.31
CA GLU A 45 10.26 -16.59 -5.46
C GLU A 45 11.55 -16.09 -6.14
N LEU A 46 12.60 -15.79 -5.37
CA LEU A 46 13.91 -15.44 -5.91
C LEU A 46 14.54 -16.60 -6.70
N MET A 47 14.46 -17.83 -6.16
CA MET A 47 14.93 -19.03 -6.85
C MET A 47 14.15 -19.28 -8.14
N LEU A 48 12.82 -19.20 -8.07
CA LEU A 48 11.95 -19.32 -9.25
C LEU A 48 12.29 -18.27 -10.31
N ALA A 49 12.46 -17.01 -9.90
CA ALA A 49 12.79 -15.93 -10.83
C ALA A 49 14.16 -16.15 -11.49
N LYS A 50 15.14 -16.69 -10.74
CA LYS A 50 16.45 -17.06 -11.28
C LYS A 50 16.31 -18.16 -12.33
N ASP A 51 15.56 -19.21 -12.03
CA ASP A 51 15.36 -20.37 -12.92
C ASP A 51 14.61 -19.98 -14.21
N LEU A 52 13.68 -19.03 -14.12
CA LEU A 52 12.93 -18.49 -15.27
C LEU A 52 13.71 -17.44 -16.07
N GLY A 53 14.95 -17.12 -15.68
CA GLY A 53 15.84 -16.22 -16.40
C GLY A 53 15.43 -14.74 -16.32
N PHE A 54 14.91 -14.29 -15.17
CA PHE A 54 14.71 -12.86 -14.93
C PHE A 54 16.03 -12.16 -14.60
N ASP A 55 16.17 -10.90 -15.03
CA ASP A 55 17.36 -10.08 -14.77
C ASP A 55 17.30 -9.38 -13.39
N CYS A 56 16.10 -9.23 -12.84
CA CYS A 56 15.83 -8.52 -11.60
C CYS A 56 14.48 -8.94 -11.02
N VAL A 57 14.36 -8.88 -9.70
CA VAL A 57 13.08 -9.02 -8.99
C VAL A 57 12.71 -7.71 -8.30
N ILE A 58 11.43 -7.37 -8.30
CA ILE A 58 10.86 -6.28 -7.50
C ILE A 58 9.85 -6.88 -6.52
N THR A 59 9.97 -6.52 -5.25
CA THR A 59 8.98 -6.83 -4.22
C THR A 59 8.20 -5.58 -3.85
N HIS A 60 6.91 -5.75 -3.58
CA HIS A 60 6.11 -4.68 -2.99
C HIS A 60 6.39 -4.57 -1.50
N HIS A 61 6.16 -5.64 -0.73
CA HIS A 61 6.33 -5.59 0.71
C HIS A 61 7.81 -5.43 1.09
N PRO A 62 8.14 -4.57 2.08
CA PRO A 62 9.52 -4.24 2.41
C PRO A 62 10.33 -5.45 2.86
N GLN A 63 11.58 -5.51 2.42
CA GLN A 63 12.57 -6.51 2.79
C GLN A 63 13.84 -5.84 3.34
N SER A 64 14.62 -6.58 4.13
CA SER A 64 15.92 -6.09 4.67
C SER A 64 15.81 -4.72 5.34
N SER A 65 16.73 -3.79 5.06
CA SER A 65 16.80 -2.48 5.70
C SER A 65 15.51 -1.66 5.53
N ASN A 66 14.79 -1.84 4.43
CA ASN A 66 13.53 -1.14 4.19
C ASN A 66 12.43 -1.56 5.17
N LYS A 67 12.49 -2.79 5.69
CA LYS A 67 11.55 -3.29 6.70
C LYS A 67 11.83 -2.76 8.10
N ILE A 68 13.10 -2.49 8.43
CA ILE A 68 13.49 -1.90 9.72
C ILE A 68 12.82 -0.52 9.87
N ASP A 69 12.88 0.27 8.80
CA ASP A 69 12.45 1.67 8.79
C ASP A 69 10.96 1.87 8.46
N LEU A 70 10.17 0.81 8.39
CA LEU A 70 8.73 0.87 8.09
C LEU A 70 7.98 1.83 9.04
N TYR A 71 8.37 1.86 10.31
CA TYR A 71 7.74 2.76 11.28
C TYR A 71 7.97 4.25 10.97
N LYS A 72 9.04 4.61 10.24
CA LYS A 72 9.31 6.00 9.84
C LYS A 72 8.33 6.48 8.77
N VAL A 73 7.92 5.58 7.87
CA VAL A 73 6.92 5.86 6.82
C VAL A 73 5.55 6.21 7.41
N MET A 74 5.26 5.73 8.62
CA MET A 74 3.98 6.05 9.28
C MET A 74 3.78 7.55 9.48
N ASP A 75 4.83 8.37 9.48
CA ASP A 75 4.70 9.83 9.56
C ASP A 75 3.87 10.42 8.40
N ASN A 76 3.81 9.76 7.24
CA ASN A 76 2.89 10.15 6.16
C ASN A 76 1.43 10.17 6.62
N GLN A 77 1.04 9.34 7.59
CA GLN A 77 -0.33 9.34 8.13
C GLN A 77 -0.69 10.66 8.84
N ILE A 78 0.30 11.40 9.36
CA ILE A 78 0.08 12.73 9.93
C ILE A 78 -0.42 13.68 8.84
N ASP A 79 0.27 13.72 7.70
CA ASP A 79 -0.11 14.57 6.56
C ASP A 79 -1.47 14.16 5.98
N ARG A 80 -1.79 12.86 5.96
CA ARG A 80 -3.12 12.36 5.54
C ARG A 80 -4.23 12.77 6.50
N MET A 81 -3.99 12.70 7.80
CA MET A 81 -4.93 13.20 8.81
C MET A 81 -5.15 14.71 8.66
N VAL A 82 -4.10 15.50 8.42
CA VAL A 82 -4.21 16.94 8.15
C VAL A 82 -5.03 17.20 6.89
N LYS A 83 -4.78 16.47 5.79
CA LYS A 83 -5.57 16.55 4.55
C LYS A 83 -7.05 16.24 4.77
N ALA A 84 -7.37 15.36 5.73
CA ALA A 84 -8.74 15.05 6.11
C ALA A 84 -9.41 16.12 7.00
N GLY A 85 -8.64 17.03 7.61
CA GLY A 85 -9.13 18.09 8.49
C GLY A 85 -8.73 17.92 9.96
N VAL A 86 -7.91 16.93 10.31
CA VAL A 86 -7.42 16.74 11.68
C VAL A 86 -6.30 17.75 11.98
N PRO A 87 -6.34 18.47 13.12
CA PRO A 87 -5.24 19.34 13.54
C PRO A 87 -3.92 18.57 13.67
N ILE A 88 -2.82 19.12 13.15
CA ILE A 88 -1.52 18.43 13.08
C ILE A 88 -1.02 17.91 14.44
N ASN A 89 -1.23 18.67 15.51
CA ASN A 89 -0.86 18.27 16.88
C ASN A 89 -1.71 17.12 17.43
N LYS A 90 -2.96 16.96 16.95
CA LYS A 90 -3.78 15.78 17.27
C LYS A 90 -3.35 14.58 16.44
N ALA A 91 -3.06 14.80 15.15
CA ALA A 91 -2.58 13.77 14.24
C ALA A 91 -1.28 13.10 14.74
N GLU A 92 -0.28 13.91 15.11
CA GLU A 92 0.98 13.45 15.69
C GLU A 92 0.75 12.58 16.95
N LYS A 93 -0.06 13.08 17.89
CA LYS A 93 -0.34 12.38 19.15
C LYS A 93 -1.13 11.09 18.96
N ALA A 94 -2.08 11.07 18.03
CA ALA A 94 -2.87 9.88 17.72
C ALA A 94 -2.01 8.75 17.16
N LEU A 95 -1.00 9.08 16.35
CA LEU A 95 -0.13 8.08 15.73
C LEU A 95 0.96 7.53 16.66
N ALA A 96 1.47 8.37 17.58
CA ALA A 96 2.69 8.10 18.34
C ALA A 96 2.73 6.71 19.01
N LYS A 97 1.62 6.29 19.64
CA LYS A 97 1.53 4.98 20.30
C LYS A 97 1.70 3.84 19.31
N ARG A 98 0.97 3.89 18.18
CA ARG A 98 1.00 2.82 17.17
C ARG A 98 2.35 2.77 16.47
N LYS A 99 2.93 3.93 16.13
CA LYS A 99 4.28 4.01 15.56
C LYS A 99 5.32 3.32 16.44
N GLY A 100 5.29 3.58 17.75
CA GLY A 100 6.19 2.91 18.69
C GLY A 100 5.94 1.39 18.83
N GLN A 101 4.69 0.93 18.68
CA GLN A 101 4.41 -0.52 18.66
C GLN A 101 5.02 -1.18 17.42
N VAL A 102 4.88 -0.56 16.26
CA VAL A 102 5.43 -1.08 14.99
C VAL A 102 6.95 -1.17 15.07
N ASP A 103 7.63 -0.10 15.50
CA ASP A 103 9.08 -0.06 15.74
C ASP A 103 9.55 -1.24 16.62
N ARG A 104 8.95 -1.41 17.79
CA ARG A 104 9.32 -2.53 18.68
C ARG A 104 9.03 -3.90 18.08
N SER A 105 7.94 -4.03 17.34
CA SER A 105 7.53 -5.32 16.75
C SER A 105 8.44 -5.76 15.61
N THR A 106 9.06 -4.84 14.88
CA THR A 106 9.96 -5.21 13.77
C THR A 106 11.32 -5.67 14.28
N HIS A 107 11.74 -5.28 15.50
CA HIS A 107 13.07 -5.57 16.06
C HIS A 107 13.43 -7.07 16.16
N VAL A 108 12.43 -7.97 16.15
CA VAL A 108 12.65 -9.43 16.19
C VAL A 108 12.87 -10.06 14.80
N THR A 109 12.83 -9.26 13.74
CA THR A 109 12.87 -9.76 12.35
C THR A 109 14.28 -10.15 11.92
N ASN A 110 14.42 -11.27 11.22
CA ASN A 110 15.65 -11.62 10.50
C ASN A 110 15.73 -10.84 9.17
N PHE A 111 16.21 -9.60 9.23
CA PHE A 111 16.19 -8.67 8.10
C PHE A 111 17.03 -9.14 6.90
N ASP A 112 18.18 -9.77 7.13
CA ASP A 112 19.13 -10.07 6.06
C ASP A 112 18.81 -11.35 5.28
N ARG A 113 17.86 -12.18 5.73
CA ARG A 113 17.57 -13.50 5.14
C ARG A 113 17.35 -13.45 3.62
N VAL A 114 16.41 -12.62 3.16
CA VAL A 114 16.03 -12.57 1.73
C VAL A 114 17.10 -11.85 0.92
N LYS A 115 17.67 -10.76 1.45
CA LYS A 115 18.76 -10.02 0.81
C LYS A 115 19.97 -10.92 0.57
N LYS A 116 20.41 -11.70 1.57
CA LYS A 116 21.55 -12.60 1.43
C LYS A 116 21.29 -13.72 0.44
N ALA A 117 20.06 -14.24 0.36
CA ALA A 117 19.70 -15.19 -0.68
C ALA A 117 19.81 -14.57 -2.09
N ALA A 118 19.29 -13.35 -2.29
CA ALA A 118 19.41 -12.64 -3.56
C ALA A 118 20.88 -12.38 -3.96
N GLU A 119 21.73 -11.97 -3.01
CA GLU A 119 23.17 -11.79 -3.24
C GLU A 119 23.85 -13.10 -3.68
N LEU A 120 23.57 -14.22 -3.00
CA LEU A 120 24.13 -15.53 -3.32
C LEU A 120 23.67 -16.07 -4.69
N LEU A 121 22.43 -15.78 -5.08
CA LEU A 121 21.88 -16.12 -6.40
C LEU A 121 22.38 -15.20 -7.52
N GLY A 122 23.05 -14.09 -7.17
CA GLY A 122 23.36 -13.02 -8.11
C GLY A 122 22.10 -12.46 -8.77
N MET A 123 21.06 -12.22 -7.97
CA MET A 123 19.78 -11.68 -8.40
C MET A 123 19.63 -10.21 -7.96
N PRO A 124 19.67 -9.24 -8.89
CA PRO A 124 19.30 -7.86 -8.60
C PRO A 124 17.90 -7.77 -7.99
N PHE A 125 17.74 -6.95 -6.95
CA PHE A 125 16.52 -6.94 -6.14
C PHE A 125 16.16 -5.52 -5.68
N ILE A 126 14.91 -5.12 -5.85
CA ILE A 126 14.39 -3.79 -5.52
C ILE A 126 13.11 -3.92 -4.69
N GLY A 127 12.93 -3.05 -3.69
CA GLY A 127 11.67 -2.88 -2.97
C GLY A 127 10.94 -1.60 -3.40
N ILE A 128 9.66 -1.70 -3.74
CA ILE A 128 8.80 -0.56 -4.08
C ILE A 128 7.47 -0.71 -3.32
N HIS A 129 7.42 -0.14 -2.12
CA HIS A 129 6.26 -0.17 -1.23
C HIS A 129 5.47 1.15 -1.30
N SER A 130 5.75 2.11 -0.42
CA SER A 130 5.06 3.41 -0.35
C SER A 130 4.82 4.12 -1.68
N PRO A 131 5.75 4.12 -2.67
CA PRO A 131 5.46 4.70 -3.97
C PRO A 131 4.23 4.08 -4.66
N ALA A 132 4.04 2.76 -4.55
CA ALA A 132 2.87 2.07 -5.09
C ALA A 132 1.61 2.42 -4.26
N ASP A 133 1.69 2.43 -2.94
CA ASP A 133 0.54 2.74 -2.06
C ASP A 133 0.00 4.16 -2.28
N LEU A 134 0.91 5.13 -2.46
CA LEU A 134 0.55 6.51 -2.74
C LEU A 134 -0.23 6.64 -4.06
N MET A 135 0.15 5.87 -5.08
CA MET A 135 -0.58 5.84 -6.35
C MET A 135 -1.99 5.29 -6.18
N VAL A 136 -2.17 4.24 -5.37
CA VAL A 136 -3.49 3.64 -5.07
C VAL A 136 -4.36 4.64 -4.34
N GLU A 137 -3.82 5.23 -3.27
CA GLU A 137 -4.55 6.18 -2.43
C GLU A 137 -5.03 7.37 -3.26
N ASP A 138 -4.15 7.99 -4.03
CA ASP A 138 -4.50 9.15 -4.87
C ASP A 138 -5.45 8.75 -6.01
N TYR A 139 -5.27 7.59 -6.63
CA TYR A 139 -6.18 7.09 -7.67
C TYR A 139 -7.59 6.91 -7.10
N LEU A 140 -7.73 6.18 -5.99
CA LEU A 140 -9.03 5.87 -5.41
C LEU A 140 -9.70 7.10 -4.82
N GLN A 141 -8.95 7.97 -4.13
CA GLN A 141 -9.53 9.20 -3.59
C GLN A 141 -10.10 10.06 -4.72
N ASN A 142 -9.35 10.26 -5.80
CA ASN A 142 -9.84 11.01 -6.96
C ASN A 142 -11.02 10.31 -7.65
N TYR A 143 -11.00 8.97 -7.72
CA TYR A 143 -12.08 8.19 -8.31
C TYR A 143 -13.38 8.32 -7.49
N PHE A 144 -13.31 8.23 -6.16
CA PHE A 144 -14.46 8.42 -5.29
C PHE A 144 -14.94 9.87 -5.29
N ASP A 145 -14.04 10.85 -5.15
CA ASP A 145 -14.39 12.26 -5.18
C ASP A 145 -15.13 12.63 -6.46
N LYS A 146 -14.76 12.04 -7.60
CA LYS A 146 -15.40 12.27 -8.89
C LYS A 146 -16.79 11.62 -9.00
N ASN A 147 -16.99 10.43 -8.45
CA ASN A 147 -18.18 9.62 -8.70
C ASN A 147 -19.21 9.64 -7.56
N LEU A 148 -18.80 9.93 -6.32
CA LEU A 148 -19.68 10.03 -5.14
C LEU A 148 -20.09 11.48 -4.90
N LYS A 149 -20.97 12.00 -5.76
CA LYS A 149 -21.46 13.38 -5.66
C LYS A 149 -22.74 13.52 -4.83
N ASP A 150 -23.50 12.43 -4.67
CA ASP A 150 -24.71 12.44 -3.86
C ASP A 150 -24.34 12.36 -2.37
N PRO A 151 -24.70 13.34 -1.52
CA PRO A 151 -24.47 13.26 -0.08
C PRO A 151 -25.19 12.08 0.60
N LYS A 152 -26.15 11.45 -0.07
CA LYS A 152 -26.86 10.25 0.39
C LYS A 152 -26.27 8.94 -0.14
N SER A 153 -25.11 8.99 -0.81
CA SER A 153 -24.39 7.78 -1.22
C SER A 153 -24.21 6.84 -0.03
N LYS A 154 -24.43 5.56 -0.25
CA LYS A 154 -24.28 4.48 0.70
C LYS A 154 -22.92 3.80 0.55
N ILE A 155 -22.53 2.99 1.53
CA ILE A 155 -21.31 2.18 1.42
C ILE A 155 -21.39 1.20 0.24
N SER A 156 -22.59 0.68 -0.09
CA SER A 156 -22.80 -0.13 -1.29
C SER A 156 -22.34 0.59 -2.57
N ASP A 157 -22.54 1.91 -2.69
CA ASP A 157 -22.12 2.67 -3.87
C ASP A 157 -20.58 2.75 -3.95
N VAL A 158 -19.89 2.80 -2.81
CA VAL A 158 -18.42 2.76 -2.74
C VAL A 158 -17.90 1.39 -3.19
N ILE A 159 -18.56 0.31 -2.75
CA ILE A 159 -18.24 -1.07 -3.15
C ILE A 159 -18.46 -1.26 -4.66
N ASP A 160 -19.57 -0.76 -5.19
CA ASP A 160 -19.88 -0.83 -6.62
C ASP A 160 -18.85 -0.08 -7.47
N LEU A 161 -18.34 1.05 -6.97
CA LEU A 161 -17.23 1.76 -7.60
C LEU A 161 -15.92 0.96 -7.57
N LEU A 162 -15.56 0.38 -6.42
CA LEU A 162 -14.38 -0.50 -6.33
C LEU A 162 -14.48 -1.66 -7.33
N ASN A 163 -15.63 -2.33 -7.41
CA ASN A 163 -15.85 -3.46 -8.31
C ASN A 163 -15.88 -3.10 -9.82
N LYS A 164 -15.82 -1.81 -10.18
CA LYS A 164 -15.58 -1.38 -11.58
C LYS A 164 -14.09 -1.38 -11.94
N ILE A 165 -13.21 -1.44 -10.96
CA ILE A 165 -11.76 -1.49 -11.15
C ILE A 165 -11.34 -2.97 -11.25
N PRO A 166 -10.59 -3.37 -12.30
CA PRO A 166 -10.26 -4.77 -12.55
C PRO A 166 -9.62 -5.50 -11.37
N GLU A 167 -8.67 -4.87 -10.67
CA GLU A 167 -7.94 -5.48 -9.56
C GLU A 167 -8.86 -5.87 -8.40
N TYR A 168 -9.86 -5.04 -8.10
CA TYR A 168 -10.85 -5.33 -7.06
C TYR A 168 -11.89 -6.34 -7.55
N LYS A 169 -12.36 -6.20 -8.78
CA LYS A 169 -13.33 -7.12 -9.39
C LYS A 169 -12.81 -8.55 -9.47
N ASN A 170 -11.54 -8.72 -9.78
CA ASN A 170 -10.90 -10.02 -10.01
C ASN A 170 -10.26 -10.60 -8.73
N SER A 171 -10.33 -9.88 -7.61
CA SER A 171 -9.79 -10.35 -6.34
C SER A 171 -10.60 -11.52 -5.78
N TYR A 172 -9.91 -12.51 -5.23
CA TYR A 172 -10.56 -13.57 -4.43
C TYR A 172 -11.21 -13.00 -3.16
N ALA A 173 -10.60 -11.97 -2.57
CA ALA A 173 -11.12 -11.26 -1.41
C ALA A 173 -11.54 -9.85 -1.85
N GLY A 174 -12.83 -9.72 -2.19
CA GLY A 174 -13.42 -8.45 -2.61
C GLY A 174 -13.63 -7.47 -1.45
N PRO A 175 -14.09 -6.24 -1.76
CA PRO A 175 -14.38 -5.23 -0.76
C PRO A 175 -15.43 -5.68 0.27
N VAL A 176 -15.20 -5.38 1.55
CA VAL A 176 -16.07 -5.80 2.66
C VAL A 176 -16.19 -4.71 3.73
N VAL A 177 -17.41 -4.46 4.19
CA VAL A 177 -17.68 -3.55 5.31
C VAL A 177 -17.33 -4.26 6.61
N ARG A 178 -16.40 -3.70 7.40
CA ARG A 178 -16.00 -4.24 8.70
C ARG A 178 -16.64 -3.51 9.87
N VAL A 179 -16.93 -2.22 9.69
CA VAL A 179 -17.74 -1.44 10.63
C VAL A 179 -18.79 -0.66 9.86
N GLY A 180 -20.05 -0.76 10.29
CA GLY A 180 -21.21 -0.24 9.57
C GLY A 180 -21.96 -1.34 8.82
N SER A 181 -22.66 -0.97 7.75
CA SER A 181 -23.37 -1.89 6.87
C SER A 181 -23.39 -1.37 5.44
N ASN A 182 -23.71 -2.21 4.46
CA ASN A 182 -23.87 -1.77 3.07
C ASN A 182 -24.89 -0.63 2.92
N ASP A 183 -25.90 -0.59 3.79
CA ASP A 183 -26.97 0.41 3.80
C ASP A 183 -26.62 1.69 4.56
N SER A 184 -25.50 1.73 5.29
CA SER A 184 -25.03 2.93 5.96
C SER A 184 -24.74 4.02 4.94
N TYR A 185 -25.08 5.27 5.27
CA TYR A 185 -24.59 6.42 4.51
C TYR A 185 -23.07 6.49 4.58
N ALA A 186 -22.42 6.66 3.43
CA ALA A 186 -20.96 6.71 3.35
C ALA A 186 -20.40 7.98 4.00
N GLY A 187 -21.16 9.09 3.97
CA GLY A 187 -20.66 10.40 4.36
C GLY A 187 -19.45 10.81 3.53
N LYS A 188 -18.54 11.61 4.12
CA LYS A 188 -17.26 11.91 3.46
C LYS A 188 -16.37 10.67 3.46
N VAL A 189 -16.07 10.15 2.28
CA VAL A 189 -15.14 9.04 2.08
C VAL A 189 -13.70 9.54 2.09
N PHE A 190 -12.83 8.87 2.85
CA PHE A 190 -11.41 9.15 2.84
C PHE A 190 -10.62 7.85 2.71
N VAL A 191 -9.68 7.80 1.76
CA VAL A 191 -8.84 6.64 1.51
C VAL A 191 -7.57 6.75 2.36
N THR A 192 -7.25 5.69 3.11
CA THR A 192 -5.99 5.60 3.86
C THR A 192 -5.30 4.29 3.54
N MET A 193 -4.30 4.36 2.69
CA MET A 193 -3.56 3.19 2.20
C MET A 193 -2.06 3.42 2.21
N ALA A 194 -1.61 4.68 2.04
CA ALA A 194 -0.21 5.04 2.12
C ALA A 194 0.18 5.43 3.54
N GLY A 195 0.82 4.52 4.27
CA GLY A 195 1.26 4.81 5.65
C GLY A 195 2.00 3.67 6.34
N GLY A 196 2.52 2.70 5.59
CA GLY A 196 3.21 1.54 6.11
C GLY A 196 2.29 0.45 6.67
N THR A 197 1.37 0.80 7.57
CA THR A 197 0.37 -0.13 8.13
C THR A 197 -0.78 0.62 8.82
N SER A 198 -1.72 -0.08 9.47
CA SER A 198 -2.84 0.53 10.21
C SER A 198 -2.35 1.43 11.35
N GLY A 199 -2.88 2.66 11.39
CA GLY A 199 -2.62 3.68 12.42
C GLY A 199 -3.23 3.39 13.80
N GLY A 200 -4.05 2.36 13.92
CA GLY A 200 -4.66 1.96 15.20
C GLY A 200 -5.90 2.79 15.58
N GLN A 201 -6.52 2.42 16.69
CA GLN A 201 -7.81 2.98 17.15
C GLN A 201 -7.83 4.52 17.25
N ASP A 202 -6.73 5.14 17.69
CA ASP A 202 -6.68 6.58 17.97
C ASP A 202 -6.62 7.40 16.67
N VAL A 203 -5.96 6.87 15.63
CA VAL A 203 -5.92 7.47 14.30
C VAL A 203 -7.30 7.41 13.65
N TYR A 204 -7.98 6.26 13.71
CA TYR A 204 -9.33 6.12 13.17
C TYR A 204 -10.31 7.08 13.86
N LYS A 205 -10.25 7.16 15.18
CA LYS A 205 -11.04 8.12 15.97
C LYS A 205 -10.80 9.56 15.52
N ALA A 206 -9.54 9.95 15.32
CA ALA A 206 -9.19 11.29 14.88
C ALA A 206 -9.81 11.65 13.52
N TYR A 207 -9.80 10.74 12.55
CA TYR A 207 -10.49 10.94 11.27
C TYR A 207 -12.00 11.14 11.43
N PHE A 208 -12.66 10.28 12.22
CA PHE A 208 -14.10 10.36 12.42
C PHE A 208 -14.52 11.64 13.15
N GLU A 209 -13.78 12.06 14.18
CA GLU A 209 -14.00 13.34 14.86
C GLU A 209 -13.79 14.56 13.95
N ALA A 210 -13.00 14.43 12.88
CA ALA A 210 -12.83 15.46 11.86
C ALA A 210 -13.93 15.45 10.78
N GLY A 211 -14.96 14.59 10.92
CA GLY A 211 -16.11 14.53 10.03
C GLY A 211 -15.95 13.61 8.81
N ILE A 212 -14.95 12.72 8.82
CA ILE A 212 -14.91 11.61 7.87
C ILE A 212 -16.02 10.62 8.23
N GLY A 213 -16.83 10.23 7.25
CA GLY A 213 -17.93 9.28 7.45
C GLY A 213 -17.52 7.83 7.20
N THR A 214 -16.61 7.60 6.25
CA THR A 214 -16.11 6.27 5.92
C THR A 214 -14.62 6.32 5.63
N LEU A 215 -13.86 5.46 6.30
CA LEU A 215 -12.48 5.16 5.95
C LEU A 215 -12.44 3.97 5.01
N VAL A 216 -11.77 4.12 3.87
CA VAL A 216 -11.48 3.02 2.93
C VAL A 216 -10.02 2.62 3.09
N VAL A 217 -9.80 1.38 3.51
CA VAL A 217 -8.49 0.86 3.92
C VAL A 217 -8.18 -0.46 3.24
N MET A 218 -6.90 -0.85 3.18
CA MET A 218 -6.51 -2.15 2.61
C MET A 218 -6.82 -3.32 3.57
N HIS A 219 -6.62 -3.09 4.87
CA HIS A 219 -6.84 -4.05 5.95
C HIS A 219 -7.09 -3.30 7.27
N VAL A 220 -7.68 -3.98 8.25
CA VAL A 220 -7.90 -3.42 9.60
C VAL A 220 -7.75 -4.53 10.65
N PRO A 221 -6.96 -4.34 11.72
CA PRO A 221 -6.86 -5.29 12.83
C PRO A 221 -8.14 -5.38 13.66
N ASP A 222 -8.39 -6.54 14.29
CA ASP A 222 -9.60 -6.79 15.09
C ASP A 222 -9.74 -5.82 16.27
N ASP A 223 -8.65 -5.46 16.95
CA ASP A 223 -8.67 -4.50 18.06
C ASP A 223 -9.15 -3.11 17.60
N VAL A 224 -8.84 -2.74 16.35
CA VAL A 224 -9.33 -1.50 15.74
C VAL A 224 -10.80 -1.61 15.35
N ILE A 225 -11.25 -2.77 14.83
CA ILE A 225 -12.67 -3.01 14.53
C ILE A 225 -13.49 -2.84 15.82
N GLU A 226 -13.12 -3.53 16.90
CA GLU A 226 -13.82 -3.45 18.19
C GLU A 226 -13.89 -2.01 18.70
N ALA A 227 -12.76 -1.30 18.68
CA ALA A 227 -12.68 0.08 19.14
C ALA A 227 -13.54 1.03 18.30
N VAL A 228 -13.56 0.88 16.97
CA VAL A 228 -14.34 1.75 16.08
C VAL A 228 -15.84 1.43 16.17
N THR A 229 -16.22 0.16 16.27
CA THR A 229 -17.60 -0.24 16.54
C THR A 229 -18.11 0.35 17.85
N ALA A 230 -17.31 0.30 18.92
CA ALA A 230 -17.68 0.89 20.21
C ALA A 230 -17.80 2.42 20.17
N GLN A 231 -17.00 3.10 19.34
CA GLN A 231 -17.12 4.55 19.13
C GLN A 231 -18.43 4.92 18.44
N ASN A 232 -18.91 4.09 17.50
CA ASN A 232 -20.17 4.27 16.77
C ASN A 232 -20.30 5.64 16.08
N ILE A 233 -19.20 6.13 15.48
CA ILE A 233 -19.15 7.44 14.79
C ILE A 233 -19.16 7.28 13.27
N GLY A 234 -18.35 6.36 12.73
CA GLY A 234 -18.14 6.21 11.30
C GLY A 234 -17.98 4.77 10.86
N ASN A 235 -17.75 4.58 9.57
CA ASN A 235 -17.68 3.28 8.93
C ASN A 235 -16.25 2.93 8.51
N VAL A 236 -15.98 1.63 8.39
CA VAL A 236 -14.71 1.11 7.86
C VAL A 236 -15.00 0.12 6.75
N LEU A 237 -14.59 0.47 5.53
CA LEU A 237 -14.62 -0.38 4.36
C LEU A 237 -13.20 -0.91 4.09
N VAL A 238 -13.05 -2.22 4.13
CA VAL A 238 -11.81 -2.88 3.71
C VAL A 238 -11.92 -3.18 2.21
N ALA A 239 -11.12 -2.51 1.40
CA ALA A 239 -11.15 -2.65 -0.06
C ALA A 239 -10.53 -3.99 -0.52
N GLY A 240 -9.62 -4.56 0.28
CA GLY A 240 -8.93 -5.82 0.02
C GLY A 240 -7.46 -5.61 -0.29
N HIS A 241 -6.58 -6.18 0.54
CA HIS A 241 -5.13 -5.95 0.50
C HIS A 241 -4.52 -6.24 -0.88
N MET A 242 -4.65 -7.46 -1.38
CA MET A 242 -4.03 -7.84 -2.66
C MET A 242 -4.53 -7.00 -3.84
N ALA A 243 -5.82 -6.63 -3.85
CA ALA A 243 -6.38 -5.78 -4.89
C ALA A 243 -5.83 -4.36 -4.85
N SER A 244 -5.72 -3.80 -3.66
CA SER A 244 -5.15 -2.47 -3.44
C SER A 244 -3.69 -2.41 -3.86
N ASP A 245 -2.84 -3.31 -3.36
CA ASP A 245 -1.41 -3.37 -3.74
C ASP A 245 -1.25 -3.55 -5.25
N SER A 246 -2.03 -4.47 -5.83
CA SER A 246 -1.96 -4.77 -7.27
C SER A 246 -2.27 -3.56 -8.12
N LEU A 247 -3.26 -2.73 -7.74
CA LEU A 247 -3.58 -1.50 -8.47
C LEU A 247 -2.37 -0.55 -8.50
N GLY A 248 -1.67 -0.39 -7.37
CA GLY A 248 -0.50 0.47 -7.26
C GLY A 248 0.68 -0.07 -8.08
N ILE A 249 0.94 -1.36 -7.92
CA ILE A 249 1.96 -2.09 -8.67
C ILE A 249 1.70 -1.97 -10.17
N ASN A 250 0.46 -2.17 -10.64
CA ASN A 250 0.10 -2.07 -12.05
C ASN A 250 0.31 -0.66 -12.62
N LEU A 251 0.04 0.39 -11.83
CA LEU A 251 0.30 1.77 -12.22
C LEU A 251 1.82 2.03 -12.37
N VAL A 252 2.64 1.48 -11.46
CA VAL A 252 4.11 1.55 -11.56
C VAL A 252 4.62 0.76 -12.77
N ILE A 253 4.16 -0.49 -12.95
CA ILE A 253 4.51 -1.35 -14.09
C ILE A 253 4.24 -0.64 -15.40
N LYS A 254 3.03 -0.07 -15.57
CA LYS A 254 2.65 0.68 -16.78
C LYS A 254 3.61 1.83 -17.08
N GLY A 255 4.16 2.49 -16.06
CA GLY A 255 5.14 3.55 -16.25
C GLY A 255 6.53 3.02 -16.64
N LEU A 256 6.94 1.89 -16.06
CA LEU A 256 8.22 1.23 -16.33
C LEU A 256 8.26 0.54 -17.71
N GLU A 257 7.17 -0.09 -18.13
CA GLU A 257 7.02 -0.69 -19.48
C GLU A 257 7.19 0.36 -20.59
N LYS A 258 6.73 1.59 -20.37
CA LYS A 258 6.97 2.72 -21.29
C LYS A 258 8.46 3.08 -21.44
N LYS A 259 9.34 2.59 -20.56
CA LYS A 259 10.80 2.72 -20.67
C LYS A 259 11.46 1.51 -21.34
N GLY A 260 10.67 0.57 -21.86
CA GLY A 260 11.16 -0.61 -22.59
C GLY A 260 11.56 -1.78 -21.70
N LEU A 261 11.06 -1.83 -20.47
CA LEU A 261 11.22 -2.99 -19.57
C LEU A 261 10.10 -3.99 -19.81
N GLU A 262 10.44 -5.28 -19.88
CA GLU A 262 9.47 -6.37 -19.84
C GLU A 262 9.23 -6.73 -18.37
N ILE A 263 7.99 -6.66 -17.90
CA ILE A 263 7.67 -6.93 -16.50
C ILE A 263 6.59 -8.01 -16.41
N VAL A 264 6.93 -9.11 -15.75
CA VAL A 264 6.02 -10.21 -15.45
C VAL A 264 5.51 -10.05 -14.02
N ARG A 265 4.19 -10.11 -13.88
CA ARG A 265 3.49 -10.09 -12.60
C ARG A 265 3.58 -11.47 -11.96
N MET A 266 3.84 -11.53 -10.65
CA MET A 266 3.87 -12.79 -9.92
C MET A 266 3.46 -12.60 -8.46
N ALA A 267 3.47 -13.69 -7.69
CA ALA A 267 3.35 -13.69 -6.23
C ALA A 267 2.28 -12.73 -5.68
N GLY A 268 1.05 -12.90 -6.17
CA GLY A 268 -0.12 -12.18 -5.66
C GLY A 268 -0.55 -10.95 -6.45
N VAL A 269 0.23 -10.48 -7.43
CA VAL A 269 -0.18 -9.35 -8.28
C VAL A 269 -1.34 -9.76 -9.19
N ILE A 270 -2.46 -9.06 -9.06
CA ILE A 270 -3.67 -9.23 -9.87
C ILE A 270 -3.51 -8.43 -11.16
N GLU A 271 -3.72 -9.09 -12.30
CA GLU A 271 -3.57 -8.44 -13.60
C GLU A 271 -4.76 -7.49 -13.91
N PRO A 272 -4.51 -6.32 -14.50
CA PRO A 272 -5.57 -5.47 -15.02
C PRO A 272 -6.03 -6.08 -16.35
N CYS A 273 -7.27 -6.58 -16.42
CA CYS A 273 -7.85 -7.11 -17.67
C CYS A 273 -7.99 -6.05 -18.76
#